data_AF-A0A661PPU0-F1
#
_entry.id   AF-A0A661PPU0-F1
#
_cell.length_a   1.000
_cell.length_b   1.000
_cell.length_c   1.000
_cell.angle_alpha   90.00
_cell.angle_beta   90.00
_cell.angle_gamma   90.00
#
_symmetry.space_group_name_H-M   'P 1'
#
loop_
_entity.id
_entity.type
_entity.pdbx_description
1 polymer ?
#
loop_
_entity_poly.entity_id
_entity_poly.type
_entity_poly.pdbx_seq_one_letter_code
_entity_poly.pdbx_strand_id
1 'polypeptide(L)'
;MIPSLGCHALKALTPQTAVTIDRSRCVRHRCKRNKCSQCLDVCQVRAITWEEHGLQVSSNLCTRCLRCMSICPTAALQSPELSLLQVFTDLAAQQEPVLGCTHQTDSKAHTRLPCLGALANTELMLLFALVFVEGVQVNLTCCQDCPNGHILEGVHAAHNRLTGFMPGHKVKLVYEQESLEYQSSSLSRRELFGFFRERSKRSAMVMAERLHVNSKMHSFGSKQVPLVRTMLLKVMETMSEAQQQWVSGQLFGQVSFASTCTACGGCVGVCPTGAIESADEDKHPPTFNRDLCVECGSCQAFCRKQSVQLAAVSI
;
A
#
# COMPACT_ATOMS: atom_id res chain seq x y z
N MET A 1 28.66 -46.75 7.17
CA MET A 1 27.27 -46.72 6.62
C MET A 1 26.39 -46.03 7.64
N ILE A 2 26.03 -44.77 7.38
CA ILE A 2 25.15 -43.95 8.23
C ILE A 2 23.83 -43.81 7.44
N PRO A 3 22.65 -44.15 7.99
CA PRO A 3 21.40 -43.97 7.26
C PRO A 3 20.99 -42.50 7.23
N SER A 4 20.47 -42.07 6.07
CA SER A 4 19.89 -40.77 5.80
C SER A 4 18.66 -40.50 6.68
N LEU A 5 18.73 -39.50 7.55
CA LEU A 5 17.56 -38.92 8.19
C LEU A 5 16.94 -37.88 7.25
N GLY A 6 15.69 -38.15 6.88
CA GLY A 6 14.91 -37.40 5.92
C GLY A 6 14.59 -35.96 6.35
N CYS A 7 14.28 -35.16 5.32
CA CYS A 7 14.04 -33.72 5.31
C CYS A 7 12.76 -33.25 6.05
N HIS A 8 12.33 -33.95 7.12
CA HIS A 8 11.08 -33.70 7.81
C HIS A 8 11.23 -33.65 9.34
N ALA A 9 12.05 -32.72 9.83
CA ALA A 9 11.96 -32.25 11.22
C ALA A 9 12.79 -30.98 11.40
N LEU A 10 12.19 -29.80 11.14
CA LEU A 10 12.56 -28.48 11.68
C LEU A 10 11.51 -27.44 11.21
N LYS A 11 10.25 -27.65 11.57
CA LYS A 11 9.20 -26.61 11.54
C LYS A 11 8.58 -26.51 12.92
N ALA A 12 9.35 -25.99 13.85
CA ALA A 12 8.84 -25.50 15.12
C ALA A 12 9.65 -24.24 15.52
N LEU A 13 8.92 -23.14 15.74
CA LEU A 13 9.32 -21.92 16.44
C LEU A 13 10.25 -20.93 15.71
N THR A 14 9.81 -20.42 14.56
CA THR A 14 10.06 -18.98 14.29
C THR A 14 8.82 -18.21 14.75
N PRO A 15 8.95 -17.16 15.57
CA PRO A 15 7.83 -16.25 15.81
C PRO A 15 7.40 -15.73 14.43
N GLN A 16 6.13 -15.95 14.07
CA GLN A 16 5.57 -15.40 12.85
C GLN A 16 5.63 -13.88 12.98
N THR A 17 6.62 -13.26 12.33
CA THR A 17 6.76 -11.80 12.29
C THR A 17 5.53 -11.25 11.57
N ALA A 18 4.78 -10.37 12.24
CA ALA A 18 3.60 -9.74 11.63
C ALA A 18 3.93 -8.91 10.38
N VAL A 19 5.20 -8.57 10.18
CA VAL A 19 5.70 -7.89 8.99
C VAL A 19 6.88 -8.68 8.43
N THR A 20 6.81 -9.02 7.14
CA THR A 20 7.87 -9.65 6.36
C THR A 20 8.52 -8.64 5.41
N ILE A 21 9.75 -8.93 4.97
CA ILE A 21 10.52 -8.07 4.07
C ILE A 21 10.75 -8.78 2.74
N ASP A 22 10.28 -8.18 1.65
CA ASP A 22 10.75 -8.47 0.30
C ASP A 22 11.97 -7.61 -0.02
N ARG A 23 13.16 -8.18 0.17
CA ARG A 23 14.44 -7.51 -0.11
C ARG A 23 14.57 -7.09 -1.57
N SER A 24 13.93 -7.80 -2.49
CA SER A 24 13.98 -7.47 -3.93
C SER A 24 13.22 -6.19 -4.24
N ARG A 25 12.29 -5.76 -3.37
CA ARG A 25 11.50 -4.53 -3.52
C ARG A 25 12.06 -3.36 -2.73
N CYS A 26 12.86 -3.60 -1.68
CA CYS A 26 13.45 -2.53 -0.90
C CYS A 26 14.48 -1.74 -1.72
N VAL A 27 14.24 -0.45 -1.92
CA VAL A 27 15.10 0.38 -2.80
C VAL A 27 16.53 0.54 -2.33
N ARG A 28 16.78 0.42 -1.02
CA ARG A 28 18.13 0.45 -0.45
C ARG A 28 18.89 -0.86 -0.72
N HIS A 29 18.18 -2.00 -0.81
CA HIS A 29 18.75 -3.27 -1.27
C HIS A 29 18.99 -3.28 -2.78
N ARG A 30 18.05 -2.72 -3.58
CA ARG A 30 18.17 -2.66 -5.06
C ARG A 30 19.23 -1.66 -5.54
N CYS A 31 19.40 -0.54 -4.84
CA CYS A 31 20.29 0.54 -5.22
C CYS A 31 21.10 1.01 -4.01
N LYS A 32 22.39 0.63 -3.95
CA LYS A 32 23.32 0.98 -2.85
C LYS A 32 23.43 2.50 -2.57
N ARG A 33 23.16 3.32 -3.60
CA ARG A 33 23.16 4.79 -3.48
C ARG A 33 21.86 5.36 -2.92
N ASN A 34 20.76 4.61 -2.97
CA ASN A 34 19.51 5.03 -2.37
C ASN A 34 19.63 4.95 -0.84
N LYS A 35 19.28 6.03 -0.15
CA LYS A 35 19.41 6.18 1.31
C LYS A 35 18.06 6.15 2.05
N CYS A 36 17.00 5.65 1.41
CA CYS A 36 15.67 5.56 2.01
C CYS A 36 15.71 4.96 3.42
N SER A 37 15.12 5.70 4.36
CA SER A 37 15.01 5.36 5.80
C SER A 37 13.56 5.33 6.29
N GLN A 38 12.57 5.58 5.44
CA GLN A 38 11.19 5.85 5.84
C GLN A 38 10.58 4.83 6.82
N CYS A 39 10.82 3.52 6.61
CA CYS A 39 10.32 2.49 7.51
C CYS A 39 11.05 2.41 8.85
N LEU A 40 12.32 2.82 8.90
CA LEU A 40 13.11 2.95 10.13
C LEU A 40 12.57 4.15 10.92
N ASP A 41 12.38 5.27 10.24
CA ASP A 41 12.00 6.55 10.84
C ASP A 41 10.58 6.50 11.43
N VAL A 42 9.64 5.78 10.79
CA VAL A 42 8.26 5.67 11.27
C VAL A 42 8.08 4.65 12.41
N CYS A 43 9.08 3.80 12.67
CA CYS A 43 8.95 2.71 13.63
C CYS A 43 9.23 3.18 15.07
N GLN A 44 8.18 3.59 15.78
CA GLN A 44 8.28 4.13 17.15
C GLN A 44 8.93 3.17 18.17
N VAL A 45 8.72 1.86 17.98
CA VAL A 45 9.29 0.80 18.84
C VAL A 45 10.65 0.30 18.35
N ARG A 46 11.21 0.91 17.29
CA ARG A 46 12.52 0.57 16.71
C ARG A 46 12.68 -0.92 16.39
N ALA A 47 11.59 -1.57 16.00
CA ALA A 47 11.62 -2.95 15.56
C ALA A 47 12.32 -3.13 14.21
N ILE A 48 12.54 -2.06 13.44
CA ILE A 48 13.15 -2.10 12.11
C ILE A 48 14.54 -1.49 12.16
N THR A 49 15.54 -2.28 11.76
CA THR A 49 16.96 -1.87 11.75
C THR A 49 17.57 -2.11 10.36
N TRP A 50 18.68 -1.41 10.10
CA TRP A 50 19.54 -1.71 8.96
C TRP A 50 20.91 -2.15 9.45
N GLU A 51 21.23 -3.41 9.24
CA GLU A 51 22.47 -4.06 9.71
C GLU A 51 23.33 -4.53 8.54
N GLU A 52 24.38 -5.32 8.81
CA GLU A 52 25.32 -5.83 7.80
C GLU A 52 24.60 -6.57 6.65
N HIS A 53 23.58 -7.37 6.98
CA HIS A 53 22.77 -8.11 6.00
C HIS A 53 21.55 -7.33 5.47
N GLY A 54 21.48 -6.04 5.77
CA GLY A 54 20.45 -5.09 5.33
C GLY A 54 19.26 -4.97 6.27
N LEU A 55 18.06 -4.76 5.71
CA LEU A 55 16.87 -4.47 6.49
C LEU A 55 16.42 -5.69 7.30
N GLN A 56 16.12 -5.49 8.58
CA GLN A 56 15.63 -6.50 9.50
C GLN A 56 14.40 -6.00 10.28
N VAL A 57 13.56 -6.94 10.74
CA VAL A 57 12.40 -6.68 11.60
C VAL A 57 12.48 -7.60 12.81
N SER A 58 12.53 -7.03 14.02
CA SER A 58 12.45 -7.75 15.28
C SER A 58 11.01 -8.18 15.56
N SER A 59 10.76 -9.50 15.61
CA SER A 59 9.46 -10.06 15.98
C SER A 59 9.01 -9.66 17.37
N ASN A 60 9.96 -9.50 18.29
CA ASN A 60 9.69 -9.28 19.70
C ASN A 60 9.32 -7.82 19.99
N LEU A 61 9.84 -6.88 19.20
CA LEU A 61 9.54 -5.46 19.33
C LEU A 61 8.35 -5.01 18.48
N CYS A 62 8.08 -5.70 17.36
CA CYS A 62 7.05 -5.29 16.41
C CYS A 62 5.65 -5.37 17.03
N THR A 63 5.03 -4.22 17.24
CA THR A 63 3.64 -4.10 17.74
C THR A 63 2.59 -4.30 16.66
N ARG A 64 3.02 -4.61 15.42
CA ARG A 64 2.12 -4.92 14.30
C ARG A 64 1.24 -3.73 13.88
N CYS A 65 1.70 -2.50 14.10
CA CYS A 65 0.96 -1.25 13.80
C CYS A 65 0.82 -0.92 12.30
N LEU A 66 1.57 -1.62 11.44
CA LEU A 66 1.57 -1.51 9.97
C LEU A 66 1.98 -0.15 9.38
N ARG A 67 2.49 0.80 10.18
CA ARG A 67 2.99 2.10 9.68
C ARG A 67 4.18 1.97 8.73
N CYS A 68 5.04 0.98 8.95
CA CYS A 68 6.18 0.71 8.07
C CYS A 68 5.73 0.23 6.67
N MET A 69 4.61 -0.49 6.59
CA MET A 69 3.99 -0.87 5.32
C MET A 69 3.31 0.34 4.67
N SER A 70 2.64 1.18 5.47
CA SER A 70 1.91 2.34 4.96
C SER A 70 2.83 3.38 4.30
N ILE A 71 4.05 3.53 4.81
CA ILE A 71 5.05 4.48 4.30
C ILE A 71 5.97 3.87 3.23
N CYS A 72 6.04 2.56 3.06
CA CYS A 72 7.00 1.96 2.14
C CYS A 72 6.56 2.16 0.67
N PRO A 73 7.26 2.99 -0.14
CA PRO A 73 6.81 3.35 -1.49
C PRO A 73 6.73 2.15 -2.44
N THR A 74 7.63 1.17 -2.24
CA THR A 74 7.69 -0.02 -3.09
C THR A 74 6.97 -1.22 -2.49
N ALA A 75 6.25 -1.07 -1.37
CA ALA A 75 5.62 -2.17 -0.63
C ALA A 75 6.57 -3.36 -0.36
N ALA A 76 7.82 -3.06 0.01
CA ALA A 76 8.82 -4.04 0.41
C ALA A 76 8.55 -4.66 1.78
N LEU A 77 7.74 -4.01 2.60
CA LEU A 77 7.28 -4.52 3.89
C LEU A 77 5.82 -4.95 3.73
N GLN A 78 5.49 -6.16 4.12
CA GLN A 78 4.17 -6.76 3.93
C GLN A 78 3.70 -7.47 5.20
N SER A 79 2.40 -7.54 5.41
CA SER A 79 1.82 -8.35 6.50
C SER A 79 1.20 -9.61 5.91
N PRO A 80 1.71 -10.82 6.23
CA PRO A 80 1.11 -12.08 5.78
C PRO A 80 -0.36 -12.25 6.17
N GLU A 81 -0.78 -11.58 7.24
CA GLU A 81 -2.15 -11.63 7.76
C GLU A 81 -3.10 -10.65 7.06
N LEU A 82 -2.59 -9.77 6.20
CA LEU A 82 -3.39 -8.76 5.53
C LEU A 82 -3.76 -9.21 4.11
N SER A 83 -5.04 -9.45 3.88
CA SER A 83 -5.62 -9.57 2.54
C SER A 83 -6.54 -8.40 2.26
N LEU A 84 -6.04 -7.39 1.55
CA LEU A 84 -6.85 -6.23 1.14
C LEU A 84 -8.07 -6.67 0.33
N LEU A 85 -7.89 -7.63 -0.58
CA LEU A 85 -8.97 -8.19 -1.37
C LEU A 85 -10.08 -8.78 -0.48
N GLN A 86 -9.73 -9.48 0.59
CA GLN A 86 -10.75 -10.02 1.50
C GLN A 86 -11.46 -8.90 2.25
N VAL A 87 -10.72 -7.92 2.76
CA VAL A 87 -11.25 -6.74 3.45
C VAL A 87 -12.27 -6.00 2.58
N PHE A 88 -11.91 -5.70 1.33
CA PHE A 88 -12.82 -5.04 0.39
C PHE A 88 -14.05 -5.90 0.08
N THR A 89 -13.90 -7.23 -0.03
CA THR A 89 -15.03 -8.15 -0.24
C THR A 89 -16.01 -8.13 0.92
N ASP A 90 -15.48 -8.29 2.14
CA ASP A 90 -16.28 -8.38 3.36
C ASP A 90 -17.02 -7.08 3.64
N LEU A 91 -16.34 -5.95 3.44
CA LEU A 91 -16.98 -4.65 3.56
C LEU A 91 -18.03 -4.49 2.46
N ALA A 92 -17.72 -4.77 1.18
CA ALA A 92 -18.66 -4.61 0.07
C ALA A 92 -20.01 -5.32 0.27
N ALA A 93 -20.03 -6.38 1.09
CA ALA A 93 -21.24 -7.10 1.48
C ALA A 93 -22.16 -6.36 2.48
N GLN A 94 -21.76 -5.19 2.99
CA GLN A 94 -22.45 -4.47 4.08
C GLN A 94 -23.01 -3.14 3.62
N GLN A 95 -24.23 -2.81 4.06
CA GLN A 95 -24.87 -1.52 3.78
C GLN A 95 -24.10 -0.36 4.42
N GLU A 96 -23.82 -0.45 5.73
CA GLU A 96 -23.03 0.51 6.51
C GLU A 96 -21.71 -0.16 6.95
N PRO A 97 -20.71 -0.25 6.06
CA PRO A 97 -19.51 -1.02 6.34
C PRO A 97 -18.67 -0.37 7.45
N VAL A 98 -18.17 -1.21 8.36
CA VAL A 98 -17.35 -0.79 9.49
C VAL A 98 -16.06 -1.60 9.48
N LEU A 99 -14.93 -0.90 9.34
CA LEU A 99 -13.59 -1.46 9.38
C LEU A 99 -12.98 -1.27 10.77
N GLY A 100 -12.55 -2.37 11.39
CA GLY A 100 -11.86 -2.35 12.68
C GLY A 100 -10.42 -2.87 12.60
N CYS A 101 -9.81 -3.10 13.76
CA CYS A 101 -8.53 -3.80 13.89
C CYS A 101 -8.66 -5.13 14.64
N THR A 102 -7.65 -6.00 14.54
CA THR A 102 -7.59 -7.25 15.32
C THR A 102 -7.06 -7.07 16.73
N HIS A 103 -6.46 -5.92 17.07
CA HIS A 103 -6.04 -5.61 18.44
C HIS A 103 -7.22 -5.43 19.41
N GLN A 104 -8.42 -5.15 18.90
CA GLN A 104 -9.63 -4.92 19.70
C GLN A 104 -10.76 -5.77 19.14
N THR A 105 -10.79 -7.04 19.53
CA THR A 105 -11.77 -8.02 19.03
C THR A 105 -13.20 -7.72 19.47
N ASP A 106 -13.38 -7.01 20.59
CA ASP A 106 -14.69 -6.74 21.18
C ASP A 106 -15.38 -5.51 20.58
N SER A 107 -14.64 -4.63 19.89
CA SER A 107 -15.21 -3.46 19.21
C SER A 107 -16.02 -3.86 17.97
N LYS A 108 -17.05 -3.11 17.60
CA LYS A 108 -17.90 -3.47 16.46
C LYS A 108 -17.15 -3.27 15.14
N ALA A 109 -17.15 -4.29 14.29
CA ALA A 109 -16.59 -4.24 12.94
C ALA A 109 -17.18 -5.36 12.07
N HIS A 110 -17.27 -5.13 10.77
CA HIS A 110 -17.66 -6.13 9.78
C HIS A 110 -16.46 -6.91 9.23
N THR A 111 -15.30 -6.24 9.11
CA THR A 111 -14.02 -6.86 8.83
C THR A 111 -12.90 -6.10 9.54
N ARG A 112 -11.71 -6.69 9.61
CA ARG A 112 -10.60 -6.17 10.40
C ARG A 112 -9.28 -6.19 9.64
N LEU A 113 -8.49 -5.12 9.81
CA LEU A 113 -7.06 -5.12 9.51
C LEU A 113 -6.26 -5.60 10.72
N PRO A 114 -5.01 -6.10 10.56
CA PRO A 114 -4.15 -6.34 11.73
C PRO A 114 -4.00 -5.07 12.58
N CYS A 115 -3.82 -3.92 11.94
CA CYS A 115 -3.92 -2.62 12.58
C CYS A 115 -4.42 -1.57 11.58
N LEU A 116 -5.18 -0.58 12.06
CA LEU A 116 -5.69 0.52 11.23
C LEU A 116 -4.57 1.49 10.78
N GLY A 117 -3.35 1.37 11.33
CA GLY A 117 -2.20 2.16 10.87
C GLY A 117 -1.82 1.91 9.40
N ALA A 118 -2.29 0.83 8.78
CA ALA A 118 -2.19 0.64 7.33
C ALA A 118 -2.88 1.77 6.54
N LEU A 119 -3.94 2.38 7.08
CA LEU A 119 -4.67 3.48 6.46
C LEU A 119 -3.90 4.80 6.46
N ALA A 120 -2.75 4.89 7.13
CA ALA A 120 -1.85 6.04 6.96
C ALA A 120 -1.22 6.10 5.53
N ASN A 121 -1.52 5.12 4.67
CA ASN A 121 -1.20 5.16 3.25
C ASN A 121 -2.31 5.92 2.49
N THR A 122 -1.96 7.05 1.86
CA THR A 122 -2.92 7.91 1.16
C THR A 122 -3.61 7.21 -0.01
N GLU A 123 -2.89 6.37 -0.77
CA GLU A 123 -3.50 5.62 -1.89
C GLU A 123 -4.53 4.60 -1.41
N LEU A 124 -4.25 3.92 -0.30
CA LEU A 124 -5.20 2.99 0.31
C LEU A 124 -6.44 3.74 0.81
N MET A 125 -6.24 4.88 1.49
CA MET A 125 -7.35 5.72 1.96
C MET A 125 -8.22 6.21 0.79
N LEU A 126 -7.61 6.66 -0.31
CA LEU A 126 -8.33 7.02 -1.53
C LEU A 126 -9.07 5.82 -2.15
N LEU A 127 -8.43 4.65 -2.18
CA LEU A 127 -9.07 3.43 -2.68
C LEU A 127 -10.34 3.10 -1.88
N PHE A 128 -10.31 3.24 -0.55
CA PHE A 128 -11.52 3.13 0.28
C PHE A 128 -12.59 4.15 -0.14
N ALA A 129 -12.22 5.43 -0.32
CA ALA A 129 -13.17 6.47 -0.74
C ALA A 129 -13.80 6.19 -2.11
N LEU A 130 -13.01 5.72 -3.07
CA LEU A 130 -13.48 5.42 -4.41
C LEU A 130 -14.34 4.16 -4.46
N VAL A 131 -14.01 3.12 -3.68
CA VAL A 131 -14.80 1.88 -3.67
C VAL A 131 -16.10 2.05 -2.87
N PHE A 132 -16.04 2.76 -1.73
CA PHE A 132 -17.15 2.95 -0.80
C PHE A 132 -17.75 4.35 -0.90
N VAL A 133 -18.26 4.70 -2.10
CA VAL A 133 -18.84 6.04 -2.37
C VAL A 133 -20.03 6.39 -1.48
N GLU A 134 -20.82 5.40 -1.06
CA GLU A 134 -21.95 5.57 -0.13
C GLU A 134 -21.50 5.69 1.33
N GLY A 135 -20.26 5.26 1.63
CA GLY A 135 -19.66 5.42 2.94
C GLY A 135 -19.00 4.17 3.50
N VAL A 136 -17.99 4.43 4.33
CA VAL A 136 -17.32 3.44 5.17
C VAL A 136 -16.82 4.08 6.45
N GLN A 137 -17.02 3.39 7.56
CA GLN A 137 -16.57 3.83 8.88
C GLN A 137 -15.28 3.10 9.26
N VAL A 138 -14.31 3.87 9.73
CA VAL A 138 -13.08 3.37 10.35
C VAL A 138 -13.25 3.50 11.85
N ASN A 139 -13.41 2.36 12.53
CA ASN A 139 -13.65 2.32 13.97
C ASN A 139 -12.33 2.53 14.74
N LEU A 140 -12.09 3.77 15.19
CA LEU A 140 -10.94 4.19 15.98
C LEU A 140 -11.28 4.35 17.48
N THR A 141 -12.44 3.85 17.94
CA THR A 141 -13.00 4.24 19.25
C THR A 141 -12.13 3.90 20.44
N CYS A 142 -11.29 2.86 20.37
CA CYS A 142 -10.32 2.57 21.42
C CYS A 142 -8.86 2.75 20.97
N CYS A 143 -8.59 3.47 19.87
CA CYS A 143 -7.22 3.69 19.40
C CYS A 143 -6.42 4.64 20.31
N GLN A 144 -7.07 5.57 21.01
CA GLN A 144 -6.40 6.54 21.88
C GLN A 144 -5.62 5.85 23.01
N ASP A 145 -6.21 4.82 23.63
CA ASP A 145 -5.60 4.07 24.74
C ASP A 145 -4.88 2.78 24.29
N CYS A 146 -4.79 2.56 22.98
CA CYS A 146 -4.13 1.39 22.41
C CYS A 146 -2.60 1.56 22.46
N PRO A 147 -1.80 0.50 22.68
CA PRO A 147 -0.34 0.55 22.50
C PRO A 147 0.10 1.04 21.10
N ASN A 148 -0.77 0.89 20.11
CA ASN A 148 -0.58 1.40 18.75
C ASN A 148 -1.17 2.79 18.53
N GLY A 149 -1.61 3.55 19.55
CA GLY A 149 -2.29 4.84 19.40
C GLY A 149 -1.51 5.89 18.60
N HIS A 150 -0.19 5.79 18.53
CA HIS A 150 0.68 6.56 17.64
C HIS A 150 0.31 6.44 16.13
N ILE A 151 -0.53 5.48 15.74
CA ILE A 151 -1.05 5.39 14.36
C ILE A 151 -1.97 6.55 14.00
N LEU A 152 -2.63 7.16 14.99
CA LEU A 152 -3.71 8.14 14.78
C LEU A 152 -3.23 9.34 13.97
N GLU A 153 -2.04 9.86 14.26
CA GLU A 153 -1.44 10.98 13.52
C GLU A 153 -1.35 10.69 12.02
N GLY A 154 -0.85 9.51 11.65
CA GLY A 154 -0.69 9.12 10.25
C GLY A 154 -2.01 8.85 9.54
N VAL A 155 -2.95 8.20 10.23
CA VAL A 155 -4.29 7.93 9.69
C VAL A 155 -5.05 9.24 9.47
N HIS A 156 -4.99 10.16 10.42
CA HIS A 156 -5.61 11.48 10.32
C HIS A 156 -4.95 12.32 9.22
N ALA A 157 -3.62 12.32 9.09
CA ALA A 157 -2.93 13.01 8.00
C ALA A 157 -3.34 12.46 6.62
N ALA A 158 -3.45 11.13 6.47
CA ALA A 158 -3.91 10.52 5.22
C ALA A 158 -5.37 10.87 4.91
N HIS A 159 -6.24 10.92 5.92
CA HIS A 159 -7.64 11.34 5.79
C HIS A 159 -7.75 12.81 5.40
N ASN A 160 -6.99 13.71 6.04
CA ASN A 160 -6.99 15.14 5.71
C ASN A 160 -6.53 15.40 4.26
N ARG A 161 -5.50 14.68 3.80
CA ARG A 161 -5.08 14.72 2.38
C ARG A 161 -6.20 14.27 1.46
N LEU A 162 -6.87 13.16 1.81
CA LEU A 162 -8.04 12.69 1.07
C LEU A 162 -9.17 13.73 1.08
N THR A 163 -9.44 14.40 2.19
CA THR A 163 -10.48 15.44 2.27
C THR A 163 -10.13 16.65 1.41
N GLY A 164 -8.87 17.10 1.40
CA GLY A 164 -8.40 18.18 0.54
C GLY A 164 -8.49 17.82 -0.96
N PHE A 165 -8.22 16.56 -1.29
CA PHE A 165 -8.30 16.03 -2.65
C PHE A 165 -9.74 15.75 -3.10
N MET A 166 -10.55 15.10 -2.28
CA MET A 166 -11.91 14.70 -2.61
C MET A 166 -12.89 15.22 -1.56
N PRO A 167 -13.19 16.53 -1.57
CA PRO A 167 -14.19 17.10 -0.68
C PRO A 167 -15.52 16.34 -0.81
N GLY A 168 -16.08 15.89 0.32
CA GLY A 168 -17.35 15.16 0.35
C GLY A 168 -17.24 13.63 0.23
N HIS A 169 -16.03 13.07 0.19
CA HIS A 169 -15.85 11.61 0.35
C HIS A 169 -16.51 11.09 1.64
N LYS A 170 -16.92 9.82 1.63
CA LYS A 170 -17.72 9.22 2.72
C LYS A 170 -16.93 8.26 3.63
N VAL A 171 -15.61 8.45 3.72
CA VAL A 171 -14.77 7.72 4.70
C VAL A 171 -14.84 8.45 6.04
N LYS A 172 -15.54 7.87 7.02
CA LYS A 172 -15.75 8.44 8.36
C LYS A 172 -14.76 7.84 9.35
N LEU A 173 -13.92 8.67 9.96
CA LEU A 173 -13.10 8.26 11.11
C LEU A 173 -13.95 8.40 12.38
N VAL A 174 -14.16 7.31 13.12
CA VAL A 174 -15.05 7.30 14.29
C VAL A 174 -14.23 7.10 15.56
N TYR A 175 -14.23 8.10 16.43
CA TYR A 175 -13.47 8.11 17.70
C TYR A 175 -14.34 7.85 18.93
N GLU A 176 -15.64 8.10 18.83
CA GLU A 176 -16.61 7.93 19.92
C GLU A 176 -17.55 6.77 19.59
N GLN A 177 -17.81 5.91 20.58
CA GLN A 177 -18.60 4.69 20.40
C GLN A 177 -20.05 5.00 19.99
N GLU A 178 -20.58 6.10 20.51
CA GLU A 178 -21.93 6.61 20.27
C GLU A 178 -22.12 7.09 18.82
N SER A 179 -21.02 7.49 18.16
CA SER A 179 -20.99 7.94 16.77
C SER A 179 -20.85 6.80 15.75
N LEU A 180 -20.67 5.56 16.22
CA LEU A 180 -20.48 4.38 15.40
C LEU A 180 -21.83 3.78 14.99
N GLU A 181 -22.14 3.84 13.70
CA GLU A 181 -23.35 3.25 13.14
C GLU A 181 -23.03 1.79 12.76
N TYR A 182 -23.50 0.83 13.56
CA TYR A 182 -23.25 -0.59 13.31
C TYR A 182 -24.55 -1.40 13.34
N GLN A 183 -24.79 -2.11 12.25
CA GLN A 183 -25.88 -3.05 12.12
C GLN A 183 -25.31 -4.45 11.88
N SER A 184 -25.66 -5.42 12.72
CA SER A 184 -25.24 -6.80 12.48
C SER A 184 -25.82 -7.30 11.15
N SER A 185 -24.98 -7.86 10.28
CA SER A 185 -25.39 -8.33 8.96
C SER A 185 -26.54 -9.34 9.05
N SER A 186 -27.76 -8.93 8.70
CA SER A 186 -28.96 -9.78 8.65
C SER A 186 -29.33 -10.20 7.23
N LEU A 187 -28.61 -9.70 6.21
CA LEU A 187 -28.95 -9.92 4.81
C LEU A 187 -28.63 -11.34 4.36
N SER A 188 -29.60 -11.99 3.73
CA SER A 188 -29.40 -13.26 3.06
C SER A 188 -28.50 -13.06 1.83
N ARG A 189 -27.78 -14.12 1.41
CA ARG A 189 -26.94 -14.11 0.19
C ARG A 189 -27.70 -13.66 -1.07
N ARG A 190 -29.04 -13.78 -1.10
CA ARG A 190 -29.90 -13.40 -2.23
C ARG A 190 -30.20 -11.90 -2.27
N GLU A 191 -30.34 -11.25 -1.12
CA GLU A 191 -30.60 -9.80 -1.00
C GLU A 191 -29.34 -8.98 -1.33
N LEU A 192 -28.15 -9.58 -1.16
CA LEU A 192 -26.86 -9.02 -1.54
C LEU A 192 -26.71 -8.71 -3.05
N PHE A 193 -27.42 -9.40 -3.94
CA PHE A 193 -27.23 -9.27 -5.39
C PHE A 193 -27.95 -8.06 -6.02
N GLY A 194 -28.98 -7.51 -5.37
CA GLY A 194 -29.81 -6.43 -5.93
C GLY A 194 -29.39 -5.02 -5.53
N PHE A 195 -28.77 -4.84 -4.36
CA PHE A 195 -28.73 -3.54 -3.68
C PHE A 195 -27.51 -2.64 -3.97
N PHE A 196 -26.40 -3.16 -4.51
CA PHE A 196 -25.11 -2.44 -4.48
C PHE A 196 -24.46 -2.21 -5.85
N ARG A 197 -25.25 -1.90 -6.90
CA ARG A 197 -24.76 -1.96 -8.29
C ARG A 197 -23.45 -1.20 -8.57
N GLU A 198 -23.24 0.01 -8.05
CA GLU A 198 -22.05 0.81 -8.36
C GLU A 198 -20.82 0.45 -7.50
N ARG A 199 -21.02 0.33 -6.18
CA ARG A 199 -20.02 -0.19 -5.25
C ARG A 199 -19.57 -1.60 -5.60
N SER A 200 -20.50 -2.47 -6.01
CA SER A 200 -20.22 -3.84 -6.46
C SER A 200 -19.43 -3.87 -7.76
N LYS A 201 -19.60 -2.92 -8.69
CA LYS A 201 -18.74 -2.83 -9.88
C LYS A 201 -17.30 -2.51 -9.49
N ARG A 202 -17.07 -1.44 -8.69
CA ARG A 202 -15.71 -1.05 -8.27
C ARG A 202 -15.06 -2.12 -7.40
N SER A 203 -15.82 -2.72 -6.49
CA SER A 203 -15.36 -3.87 -5.70
C SER A 203 -15.03 -5.07 -6.59
N ALA A 204 -15.86 -5.40 -7.58
CA ALA A 204 -15.60 -6.49 -8.52
C ALA A 204 -14.33 -6.26 -9.35
N MET A 205 -14.04 -5.02 -9.76
CA MET A 205 -12.77 -4.71 -10.43
C MET A 205 -11.56 -4.92 -9.52
N VAL A 206 -11.64 -4.49 -8.26
CA VAL A 206 -10.61 -4.81 -7.26
C VAL A 206 -10.47 -6.33 -7.11
N MET A 207 -11.56 -7.10 -7.16
CA MET A 207 -11.52 -8.57 -7.09
C MET A 207 -10.97 -9.25 -8.34
N ALA A 208 -11.18 -8.69 -9.54
CA ALA A 208 -10.62 -9.21 -10.78
C ALA A 208 -9.08 -9.23 -10.78
N GLU A 209 -8.46 -8.44 -9.91
CA GLU A 209 -7.01 -8.43 -9.67
C GLU A 209 -6.49 -9.77 -9.10
N ARG A 210 -7.31 -10.54 -8.38
CA ARG A 210 -6.95 -11.89 -7.90
C ARG A 210 -6.48 -12.81 -9.05
N LEU A 211 -7.01 -12.60 -10.25
CA LEU A 211 -6.70 -13.40 -11.44
C LEU A 211 -5.37 -13.00 -12.10
N HIS A 212 -4.93 -11.75 -11.92
CA HIS A 212 -3.69 -11.23 -12.51
C HIS A 212 -2.48 -11.37 -11.57
N VAL A 213 -2.69 -11.28 -10.25
CA VAL A 213 -1.62 -11.41 -9.24
C VAL A 213 -1.10 -12.85 -9.11
N ASN A 214 -1.89 -13.85 -9.52
CA ASN A 214 -1.54 -15.26 -9.31
C ASN A 214 -0.77 -15.92 -10.47
N SER A 215 -0.14 -15.16 -11.37
CA SER A 215 0.65 -15.73 -12.46
C SER A 215 1.93 -14.95 -12.75
N LYS A 216 2.98 -15.19 -11.96
CA LYS A 216 4.36 -15.42 -12.43
C LYS A 216 5.30 -15.53 -11.23
N MET A 217 6.15 -16.55 -11.26
CA MET A 217 7.31 -16.65 -10.39
C MET A 217 8.24 -15.50 -10.77
N HIS A 218 8.24 -14.44 -9.98
CA HIS A 218 8.98 -13.23 -10.28
C HIS A 218 10.46 -13.41 -9.90
N SER A 219 11.36 -13.17 -10.85
CA SER A 219 12.80 -13.18 -10.60
C SER A 219 13.19 -12.07 -9.62
N PHE A 220 14.26 -12.28 -8.85
CA PHE A 220 14.85 -11.23 -8.03
C PHE A 220 15.17 -10.02 -8.92
N GLY A 221 14.49 -8.88 -8.69
CA GLY A 221 14.67 -7.68 -9.49
C GLY A 221 13.55 -7.39 -10.50
N SER A 222 12.53 -8.25 -10.64
CA SER A 222 11.39 -7.97 -11.52
C SER A 222 10.76 -6.63 -11.18
N LYS A 223 10.37 -5.88 -12.22
CA LYS A 223 9.68 -4.60 -12.05
C LYS A 223 8.22 -4.88 -11.67
N GLN A 224 7.76 -4.33 -10.55
CA GLN A 224 6.42 -4.59 -10.02
C GLN A 224 5.85 -3.34 -9.35
N VAL A 225 4.61 -3.02 -9.71
CA VAL A 225 3.81 -1.97 -9.05
C VAL A 225 3.23 -2.51 -7.73
N PRO A 226 3.21 -1.72 -6.63
CA PRO A 226 2.52 -2.11 -5.39
C PRO A 226 1.05 -2.44 -5.60
N LEU A 227 0.54 -3.45 -4.87
CA LEU A 227 -0.84 -3.92 -5.00
C LEU A 227 -1.87 -2.80 -4.82
N VAL A 228 -1.67 -1.91 -3.83
CA VAL A 228 -2.56 -0.76 -3.59
C VAL A 228 -2.62 0.15 -4.81
N ARG A 229 -1.47 0.46 -5.43
CA ARG A 229 -1.41 1.27 -6.66
C ARG A 229 -2.12 0.57 -7.81
N THR A 230 -1.88 -0.73 -8.01
CA THR A 230 -2.55 -1.50 -9.07
C THR A 230 -4.07 -1.47 -8.91
N MET A 231 -4.57 -1.70 -7.69
CA MET A 231 -6.01 -1.61 -7.39
C MET A 231 -6.56 -0.21 -7.65
N LEU A 232 -5.82 0.83 -7.24
CA LEU A 232 -6.21 2.22 -7.43
C LEU A 232 -6.33 2.57 -8.91
N LEU A 233 -5.32 2.27 -9.72
CA LEU A 233 -5.36 2.49 -11.18
C LEU A 233 -6.55 1.77 -11.82
N LYS A 234 -6.83 0.53 -11.38
CA LYS A 234 -7.98 -0.21 -11.90
C LYS A 234 -9.32 0.45 -11.55
N VAL A 235 -9.47 0.96 -10.33
CA VAL A 235 -10.67 1.71 -9.94
C VAL A 235 -10.78 3.01 -10.74
N MET A 236 -9.66 3.69 -10.98
CA MET A 236 -9.59 4.91 -11.78
C MET A 236 -10.06 4.71 -13.23
N GLU A 237 -9.89 3.53 -13.83
CA GLU A 237 -10.41 3.24 -15.18
C GLU A 237 -11.95 3.40 -15.31
N THR A 238 -12.70 3.40 -14.20
CA THR A 238 -14.16 3.70 -14.21
C THR A 238 -14.50 5.18 -14.10
N MET A 239 -13.50 6.03 -13.91
CA MET A 239 -13.65 7.48 -13.81
C MET A 239 -13.49 8.11 -15.19
N SER A 240 -13.97 9.35 -15.36
CA SER A 240 -13.73 10.07 -16.62
C SER A 240 -12.24 10.36 -16.80
N GLU A 241 -11.78 10.49 -18.04
CA GLU A 241 -10.37 10.78 -18.34
C GLU A 241 -9.86 12.03 -17.62
N ALA A 242 -10.69 13.09 -17.55
CA ALA A 242 -10.37 14.30 -16.81
C ALA A 242 -10.16 14.04 -15.31
N GLN A 243 -10.98 13.18 -14.71
CA GLN A 243 -10.83 12.79 -13.30
C GLN A 243 -9.58 11.92 -13.10
N GLN A 244 -9.29 11.00 -14.01
CA GLN A 244 -8.08 10.16 -13.95
C GLN A 244 -6.81 11.03 -14.01
N GLN A 245 -6.71 11.92 -14.99
CA GLN A 245 -5.58 12.84 -15.14
C GLN A 245 -5.44 13.75 -13.92
N TRP A 246 -6.55 14.22 -13.35
CA TRP A 246 -6.55 15.03 -12.14
C TRP A 246 -6.01 14.24 -10.94
N VAL A 247 -6.48 13.00 -10.73
CA VAL A 247 -5.99 12.12 -9.67
C VAL A 247 -4.49 11.86 -9.81
N SER A 248 -4.04 11.44 -11.00
CA SER A 248 -2.63 11.17 -11.26
C SER A 248 -1.77 12.41 -11.08
N GLY A 249 -2.24 13.57 -11.55
CA GLY A 249 -1.58 14.87 -11.43
C GLY A 249 -1.30 15.28 -9.98
N GLN A 250 -2.23 14.92 -9.09
CA GLN A 250 -2.30 15.34 -7.70
C GLN A 250 -1.84 14.29 -6.69
N LEU A 251 -1.60 13.04 -7.08
CA LEU A 251 -1.19 11.98 -6.14
C LEU A 251 0.06 11.23 -6.56
N PHE A 252 0.45 11.30 -7.83
CA PHE A 252 1.61 10.58 -8.33
C PHE A 252 2.69 11.57 -8.73
N GLY A 253 3.91 11.35 -8.21
CA GLY A 253 5.04 12.23 -8.47
C GLY A 253 5.47 12.29 -9.94
N GLN A 254 6.20 13.35 -10.26
CA GLN A 254 6.69 13.61 -11.61
C GLN A 254 8.20 13.36 -11.67
N VAL A 255 8.65 12.72 -12.74
CA VAL A 255 10.07 12.64 -13.10
C VAL A 255 10.30 13.47 -14.35
N SER A 256 11.41 14.20 -14.37
CA SER A 256 11.90 14.90 -15.57
C SER A 256 13.39 14.65 -15.76
N PHE A 257 13.84 14.80 -17.01
CA PHE A 257 15.22 14.59 -17.43
C PHE A 257 15.80 15.90 -17.95
N ALA A 258 16.92 16.35 -17.38
CA ALA A 258 17.63 17.53 -17.82
C ALA A 258 18.34 17.31 -19.17
N SER A 259 18.71 18.39 -19.85
CA SER A 259 19.45 18.36 -21.13
C SER A 259 20.83 17.70 -21.05
N THR A 260 21.38 17.54 -19.84
CA THR A 260 22.64 16.82 -19.60
C THR A 260 22.49 15.30 -19.57
N CYS A 261 21.28 14.78 -19.76
CA CYS A 261 21.00 13.34 -19.81
C CYS A 261 21.72 12.71 -21.01
N THR A 262 22.48 11.64 -20.75
CA THR A 262 23.22 10.92 -21.80
C THR A 262 22.50 9.66 -22.27
N ALA A 263 21.21 9.49 -21.94
CA ALA A 263 20.40 8.33 -22.29
C ALA A 263 21.02 6.94 -21.94
N CYS A 264 21.81 6.84 -20.86
CA CYS A 264 22.57 5.61 -20.56
C CYS A 264 21.72 4.42 -20.04
N GLY A 265 20.40 4.57 -19.92
CA GLY A 265 19.49 3.51 -19.45
C GLY A 265 19.58 3.16 -17.95
N GLY A 266 20.46 3.80 -17.18
CA GLY A 266 20.65 3.46 -15.76
C GLY A 266 19.39 3.61 -14.90
N CYS A 267 18.61 4.67 -15.13
CA CYS A 267 17.33 4.89 -14.44
C CYS A 267 16.25 3.88 -14.86
N VAL A 268 16.28 3.40 -16.10
CA VAL A 268 15.39 2.33 -16.60
C VAL A 268 15.64 1.03 -15.83
N GLY A 269 16.91 0.67 -15.64
CA GLY A 269 17.28 -0.56 -14.92
C GLY A 269 16.97 -0.51 -13.42
N VAL A 270 17.18 0.63 -12.76
CA VAL A 270 16.97 0.77 -11.32
C VAL A 270 15.51 1.01 -10.92
N CYS A 271 14.65 1.43 -11.86
CA CYS A 271 13.23 1.69 -11.60
C CYS A 271 12.51 0.40 -11.18
N PRO A 272 11.99 0.31 -9.95
CA PRO A 272 11.41 -0.92 -9.42
C PRO A 272 10.01 -1.21 -9.97
N THR A 273 9.32 -0.24 -10.59
CA THR A 273 7.94 -0.40 -11.06
C THR A 273 7.81 -0.44 -12.58
N GLY A 274 8.85 -0.04 -13.32
CA GLY A 274 8.74 0.15 -14.77
C GLY A 274 8.22 1.52 -15.18
N ALA A 275 8.06 2.47 -14.25
CA ALA A 275 7.71 3.85 -14.58
C ALA A 275 8.68 4.58 -15.53
N ILE A 276 9.87 4.03 -15.78
CA ILE A 276 10.86 4.59 -16.70
C ILE A 276 11.26 3.50 -17.67
N GLU A 277 11.12 3.79 -18.97
CA GLU A 277 11.39 2.90 -20.09
C GLU A 277 12.37 3.55 -21.06
N SER A 278 13.10 2.73 -21.81
CA SER A 278 14.00 3.26 -22.84
C SER A 278 13.18 4.00 -23.90
N ALA A 279 13.74 5.06 -24.47
CA ALA A 279 13.15 5.70 -25.64
C ALA A 279 13.31 4.81 -26.88
N ASP A 280 12.43 4.99 -27.86
CA ASP A 280 12.48 4.27 -29.15
C ASP A 280 13.70 4.69 -30.00
N GLU A 281 14.20 5.92 -29.81
CA GLU A 281 15.35 6.45 -30.52
C GLU A 281 16.61 6.51 -29.64
N ASP A 282 17.72 6.02 -30.19
CA ASP A 282 19.04 6.12 -29.56
C ASP A 282 19.39 7.58 -29.27
N LYS A 283 19.87 7.85 -28.05
CA LYS A 283 20.26 9.18 -27.50
C LYS A 283 19.13 10.08 -26.99
N HIS A 284 17.86 9.69 -27.11
CA HIS A 284 16.77 10.41 -26.44
C HIS A 284 16.67 10.08 -24.94
N PRO A 285 16.28 11.04 -24.08
CA PRO A 285 15.98 10.74 -22.69
C PRO A 285 14.90 9.63 -22.57
N PRO A 286 14.98 8.78 -21.54
CA PRO A 286 13.98 7.75 -21.27
C PRO A 286 12.56 8.31 -21.18
N THR A 287 11.56 7.51 -21.54
CA THR A 287 10.15 7.84 -21.35
C THR A 287 9.75 7.61 -19.90
N PHE A 288 8.70 8.32 -19.45
CA PHE A 288 8.22 8.26 -18.07
C PHE A 288 6.71 8.06 -18.03
N ASN A 289 6.28 7.03 -17.31
CA ASN A 289 4.88 6.78 -16.98
C ASN A 289 4.62 7.14 -15.51
N ARG A 290 3.86 8.22 -15.31
CA ARG A 290 3.50 8.76 -13.99
C ARG A 290 2.69 7.76 -13.15
N ASP A 291 1.76 7.03 -13.75
CA ASP A 291 0.84 6.15 -13.04
C ASP A 291 1.55 4.98 -12.35
N LEU A 292 2.70 4.57 -12.89
CA LEU A 292 3.54 3.51 -12.32
C LEU A 292 4.56 4.05 -11.31
N CYS A 293 4.73 5.37 -11.20
CA CYS A 293 5.74 5.99 -10.34
C CYS A 293 5.31 5.95 -8.87
N VAL A 294 6.19 5.44 -8.02
CA VAL A 294 6.01 5.37 -6.56
C VAL A 294 6.98 6.27 -5.79
N GLU A 295 7.59 7.24 -6.47
CA GLU A 295 8.42 8.29 -5.86
C GLU A 295 9.57 7.79 -4.97
N CYS A 296 10.07 6.59 -5.26
CA CYS A 296 11.05 5.92 -4.40
C CYS A 296 12.49 6.48 -4.48
N GLY A 297 12.72 7.48 -5.35
CA GLY A 297 14.02 8.16 -5.52
C GLY A 297 15.14 7.32 -6.15
N SER A 298 14.89 6.07 -6.55
CA SER A 298 15.95 5.18 -7.07
C SER A 298 16.60 5.70 -8.36
N CYS A 299 15.81 6.28 -9.27
CA CYS A 299 16.31 6.85 -10.51
C CYS A 299 17.23 8.06 -10.26
N GLN A 300 16.84 8.94 -9.33
CA GLN A 300 17.64 10.09 -8.91
C GLN A 300 18.94 9.65 -8.22
N ALA A 301 18.85 8.72 -7.26
CA ALA A 301 20.01 8.23 -6.53
C ALA A 301 21.03 7.48 -7.42
N PHE A 302 20.56 6.84 -8.49
CA PHE A 302 21.43 6.14 -9.42
C PHE A 302 22.12 7.08 -10.42
N CYS A 303 21.46 8.17 -10.82
CA CYS A 303 21.91 9.05 -11.90
C CYS A 303 23.21 9.79 -11.57
N ARG A 304 24.33 9.33 -12.15
CA ARG A 304 25.66 9.93 -11.95
C ARG A 304 25.79 11.36 -12.48
N LYS A 305 25.01 11.69 -13.52
CA LYS A 305 24.98 13.04 -14.12
C LYS A 305 24.02 13.99 -13.40
N GLN A 306 23.30 13.49 -12.38
CA GLN A 306 22.27 14.26 -11.65
C GLN A 306 21.20 14.87 -12.58
N SER A 307 20.98 14.25 -13.74
CA SER A 307 20.03 14.73 -14.75
C SER A 307 18.60 14.29 -14.49
N VAL A 308 18.33 13.48 -13.46
CA VAL A 308 16.98 13.02 -13.11
C VAL A 308 16.47 13.86 -11.95
N GLN A 309 15.35 14.55 -12.16
CA GLN A 309 14.66 15.32 -11.12
C GLN A 309 13.38 14.58 -10.75
N LEU A 310 13.14 14.47 -9.44
CA LEU A 310 11.90 13.96 -8.88
C LEU A 310 11.20 15.13 -8.21
N ALA A 311 10.03 15.51 -8.72
CA ALA A 311 9.17 16.49 -8.08
C ALA A 311 8.14 15.74 -7.24
N ALA A 312 8.16 16.00 -5.94
CA ALA A 312 7.14 15.49 -5.04
C ALA A 312 5.79 16.14 -5.37
N VAL A 313 4.74 15.37 -5.16
CA VAL A 313 3.38 15.84 -5.24
C VAL A 313 3.14 16.95 -4.19
N SER A 314 2.58 18.08 -4.63
CA SER A 314 2.27 19.22 -3.75
C SER A 314 0.85 19.10 -3.21
N ILE A 315 0.66 18.32 -2.13
CA ILE A 315 -0.54 18.36 -1.27
C ILE A 315 -0.15 18.25 0.21
#